data_AF-A0A2J0L063-F1
#
_entry.id   AF-A0A2J0L063-F1
#
_cell.length_a   1.000
_cell.length_b   1.000
_cell.length_c   1.000
_cell.angle_alpha   90.00
_cell.angle_beta   90.00
_cell.angle_gamma   90.00
#
_symmetry.space_group_name_H-M   'P 1'
#
loop_
_entity.id
_entity.type
_entity.pdbx_description
1 polymer ?
#
loop_
_entity_poly.entity_id
_entity_poly.type
_entity_poly.pdbx_seq_one_letter_code
_entity_poly.pdbx_strand_id
1 'polypeptide(L)' 'LGIGIISWIEIQGFVHIMAVCGLIPFTGLPLPFISYGGSALISSFIGLGILINISKRTV' A
#
# COMPACT_ATOMS: atom_id res chain seq x y z
N LEU A 1 -0.95 -9.95 11.45
CA LEU A 1 -1.71 -9.70 10.21
C LEU A 1 -1.89 -8.21 9.95
N GLY A 2 -2.54 -7.45 10.85
CA GLY A 2 -2.72 -5.99 10.66
C GLY A 2 -1.42 -5.21 10.42
N ILE A 3 -0.39 -5.44 11.25
CA ILE A 3 0.94 -4.81 11.10
C ILE A 3 1.56 -5.09 9.73
N GLY A 4 1.42 -6.32 9.19
CA GLY A 4 1.99 -6.68 7.89
C GLY A 4 1.31 -6.01 6.70
N ILE A 5 -0.01 -5.80 6.78
CA ILE A 5 -0.77 -5.08 5.75
C ILE A 5 -0.41 -3.59 5.78
N ILE A 6 -0.28 -3.01 6.97
CA ILE A 6 0.11 -1.61 7.15
C ILE A 6 1.54 -1.38 6.66
N SER A 7 2.50 -2.23 7.07
CA SER A 7 3.90 -2.10 6.67
C SER A 7 4.08 -2.25 5.15
N TRP A 8 3.30 -3.12 4.49
CA TRP A 8 3.31 -3.24 3.04
C TRP A 8 2.95 -1.92 2.38
N ILE A 9 1.81 -1.33 2.78
CA ILE A 9 1.28 -0.09 2.20
C ILE A 9 2.27 1.06 2.43
N GLU A 10 2.82 1.16 3.65
CA GLU A 10 3.79 2.20 4.02
C GLU A 10 5.10 2.08 3.22
N ILE A 11 5.66 0.88 3.08
CA ILE A 11 6.91 0.67 2.32
C ILE A 11 6.70 1.01 0.85
N GLN A 12 5.57 0.64 0.25
CA GLN A 12 5.25 0.99 -1.13
C GLN A 12 5.19 2.51 -1.33
N GLY A 13 4.54 3.24 -0.40
CA GLY A 13 4.48 4.70 -0.43
C GLY A 13 5.85 5.35 -0.20
N PHE A 14 6.61 4.84 0.77
CA PHE A 14 7.95 5.34 1.10
C PHE A 14 8.94 5.18 -0.06
N VAL A 15 8.97 4.01 -0.70
CA VAL A 15 9.82 3.76 -1.88
C VAL A 15 9.42 4.68 -3.04
N HIS A 16 8.13 4.94 -3.23
CA HIS A 16 7.66 5.86 -4.27
C HIS A 16 8.10 7.31 -4.00
N ILE A 17 8.04 7.77 -2.73
CA ILE A 17 8.53 9.10 -2.34
C ILE A 17 10.05 9.20 -2.58
N MET A 18 10.81 8.17 -2.19
CA MET A 18 12.26 8.12 -2.44
C MET A 18 12.61 8.13 -3.93
N ALA A 19 11.79 7.49 -4.77
CA ALA A 19 11.95 7.52 -6.21
C ALA A 19 11.66 8.91 -6.80
N VAL A 20 10.59 9.59 -6.34
CA VAL A 20 10.28 11.00 -6.72
C VAL A 20 11.37 11.96 -6.29
N CYS A 21 11.99 11.74 -5.13
CA CYS A 21 13.13 12.52 -4.66
C CYS A 21 14.45 12.21 -5.40
N GLY A 22 14.46 11.24 -6.32
CA GLY A 22 15.64 10.88 -7.13
C GLY A 22 16.69 10.04 -6.40
N LEU A 23 16.38 9.46 -5.23
CA LEU A 23 17.31 8.62 -4.48
C LEU A 23 17.37 7.18 -5.00
N ILE A 24 16.29 6.67 -5.60
CA ILE A 24 16.13 5.29 -6.04
C ILE A 24 15.51 5.31 -7.45
N PRO A 25 15.91 4.44 -8.39
CA PRO A 25 15.28 4.35 -9.70
C PRO A 25 13.78 4.03 -9.56
N PHE A 26 12.93 4.71 -10.34
CA PHE A 26 11.49 4.43 -10.39
C PHE A 26 11.25 2.98 -10.81
N THR A 27 10.79 2.16 -9.86
CA THR A 27 10.54 0.73 -10.05
C THR A 27 9.17 0.43 -10.69
N GLY A 28 8.42 1.45 -11.10
CA GLY A 28 7.07 1.27 -11.67
C GLY A 28 6.06 0.71 -10.68
N LEU A 29 6.38 0.71 -9.38
CA LEU A 29 5.49 0.26 -8.32
C LEU A 29 4.29 1.22 -8.20
N PRO A 30 3.05 0.71 -8.32
CA PRO A 30 1.86 1.54 -8.22
C PRO A 30 1.75 2.11 -6.80
N LEU A 31 1.62 3.43 -6.70
CA LEU A 31 1.29 4.09 -5.45
C LEU A 31 -0.04 3.53 -4.90
N PRO A 32 -0.08 3.01 -3.66
CA PRO A 32 -1.31 2.53 -3.06
C PRO A 32 -2.35 3.66 -3.07
N PHE A 33 -3.59 3.33 -3.43
CA PHE A 33 -4.76 4.22 -3.48
C PHE A 33 -4.80 5.32 -4.55
N ILE A 34 -3.70 5.68 -5.19
CA ILE A 34 -3.66 6.75 -6.21
C ILE A 34 -3.22 6.26 -7.61
N SER A 35 -2.59 5.10 -7.72
CA SER A 35 -2.09 4.62 -9.02
C SER A 35 -3.19 4.21 -10.01
N TYR A 36 -2.96 4.49 -11.29
CA TYR A 36 -3.82 4.12 -12.43
C TYR A 36 -3.81 2.61 -12.77
N GLY A 37 -3.12 1.78 -12.00
CA GLY A 37 -3.18 0.33 -12.13
C GLY A 37 -4.44 -0.25 -11.48
N GLY A 38 -5.50 -0.51 -12.24
CA GLY A 38 -6.78 -1.02 -11.71
C GLY A 38 -6.65 -2.28 -10.84
N SER A 39 -5.72 -3.18 -11.16
CA SER A 39 -5.42 -4.39 -10.38
C SER A 39 -4.77 -4.09 -9.03
N ALA A 40 -3.91 -3.06 -8.95
CA ALA A 40 -3.25 -2.63 -7.72
C ALA A 40 -4.20 -1.88 -6.78
N LEU A 41 -5.14 -1.11 -7.33
CA LEU A 41 -6.23 -0.50 -6.57
C LEU A 41 -7.12 -1.56 -5.91
N ILE A 42 -7.53 -2.57 -6.68
CA ILE A 42 -8.36 -3.67 -6.16
C ILE A 42 -7.64 -4.44 -5.04
N SER A 43 -6.35 -4.77 -5.20
CA SER A 43 -5.59 -5.47 -4.16
C SER A 43 -5.44 -4.62 -2.88
N SER A 44 -5.24 -3.31 -3.03
CA SER A 44 -5.14 -2.37 -1.92
C SER A 44 -6.45 -2.29 -1.13
N PHE A 45 -7.61 -2.25 -1.81
CA PHE A 45 -8.92 -2.26 -1.16
C PHE A 45 -9.25 -3.58 -0.48
N ILE A 46 -8.86 -4.73 -1.06
CA ILE A 46 -9.02 -6.04 -0.41
C ILE A 46 -8.20 -6.09 0.89
N GLY A 47 -6.94 -5.64 0.84
CA GLY A 47 -6.08 -5.53 2.03
C GLY A 47 -6.68 -4.62 3.10
N LEU A 48 -7.25 -3.48 2.69
CA LEU A 48 -7.93 -2.55 3.60
C LEU A 48 -9.19 -3.17 4.23
N GLY A 49 -9.98 -3.92 3.46
CA GLY A 49 -11.15 -4.64 3.96
C GLY A 49 -10.80 -5.68 5.03
N ILE A 50 -9.69 -6.41 4.83
CA ILE A 50 -9.16 -7.36 5.83
C ILE A 50 -8.70 -6.60 7.08
N LEU A 51 -8.01 -5.47 6.91
CA LEU A 51 -7.54 -4.65 8.03
C LEU A 51 -8.71 -4.10 8.87
N ILE A 52 -9.76 -3.60 8.24
CA ILE A 52 -10.97 -3.12 8.91
C ILE A 52 -11.69 -4.27 9.64
N ASN A 53 -11.72 -5.48 9.08
CA ASN A 53 -12.30 -6.64 9.76
C ASN A 53 -11.51 -7.01 11.03
N ILE A 54 -10.18 -7.00 10.95
CA ILE A 54 -9.30 -7.25 12.10
C ILE A 54 -9.49 -6.15 13.15
N SER A 55 -9.53 -4.88 12.74
CA SER A 55 -9.78 -3.75 13.64
C SER A 55 -11.13 -3.88 14.36
N LYS A 56 -12.19 -4.27 13.64
CA LYS A 56 -13.53 -4.49 14.22
C LYS A 56 -13.63 -5.70 15.16
N ARG A 57 -12.75 -6.69 15.03
CA ARG A 57 -12.70 -7.87 15.91
C ARG A 57 -11.77 -7.69 17.11
N THR A 58 -10.93 -6.66 17.10
CA THR A 58 -9.97 -6.36 18.17
C THR A 58 -10.56 -5.41 19.22
N VAL A 59 -11.61 -4.66 18.86
CA VAL A 59 -12.51 -3.96 19.79
C VAL A 59 -13.69 -4.85 20.16
#